data_AF-A0A3I8GMT8-F1
#
_entry.id   AF-A0A3I8GMT8-F1
#
_cell.length_a   1.000
_cell.length_b   1.000
_cell.length_c   1.000
_cell.angle_alpha   90.00
_cell.angle_beta   90.00
_cell.angle_gamma   90.00
#
_symmetry.space_group_name_H-M   'P 1'
#
loop_
_entity.id
_entity.type
_entity.pdbx_description
1 polymer ?
#
loop_
_entity_poly.entity_id
_entity_poly.type
_entity_poly.pdbx_seq_one_letter_code
_entity_poly.pdbx_strand_id
1 'polypeptide(L)'
;MKINHEIRDKAALDNAIVLREIADRMLSEANRSNRTLDSIFYAHLLTSCAGFLDDFRKENTELRAQLVAFQKAANPAVAVDPASGLDTTAWYTPFVRGARVCLKVHPYQRGTIVNTRFDDRRGYLISVRFESEFESDRWVKAKNLELIPDE
;
A
#
# COMPACT_ATOMS: atom_id res chain seq x y z
N MET A 1 -6.20 20.22 -18.91
CA MET A 1 -5.31 19.85 -17.78
C MET A 1 -4.45 18.59 -18.07
N LYS A 2 -4.20 18.21 -19.34
CA LYS A 2 -3.37 17.04 -19.69
C LYS A 2 -1.87 17.36 -19.81
N ILE A 3 -1.55 18.53 -20.34
CA ILE A 3 -0.18 18.97 -20.62
C ILE A 3 0.69 19.06 -19.34
N ASN A 4 0.09 19.45 -18.20
CA ASN A 4 0.82 19.56 -16.93
C ASN A 4 1.20 18.19 -16.34
N HIS A 5 0.49 17.13 -16.67
CA HIS A 5 0.78 15.78 -16.19
C HIS A 5 1.92 15.16 -16.99
N GLU A 6 1.90 15.30 -18.32
CA GLU A 6 2.96 14.80 -19.21
C GLU A 6 4.32 15.48 -18.97
N ILE A 7 4.34 16.78 -18.69
CA ILE A 7 5.58 17.50 -18.34
C ILE A 7 6.12 17.04 -16.98
N ARG A 8 5.23 16.71 -16.04
CA ARG A 8 5.58 16.25 -14.68
C ARG A 8 6.12 14.83 -14.68
N ASP A 9 5.51 13.94 -15.46
CA ASP A 9 5.97 12.56 -15.63
C ASP A 9 7.36 12.50 -16.29
N LYS A 10 7.62 13.42 -17.23
CA LYS A 10 8.94 13.58 -17.83
C LYS A 10 10.00 14.06 -16.82
N ALA A 11 9.67 15.04 -15.98
CA ALA A 11 10.59 15.53 -14.95
C ALA A 11 10.91 14.47 -13.88
N ALA A 12 9.93 13.66 -13.50
CA ALA A 12 10.13 12.54 -12.58
C ALA A 12 11.05 11.47 -13.17
N LEU A 13 10.90 11.17 -14.46
CA LEU A 13 11.76 10.24 -15.19
C LEU A 13 13.20 10.76 -15.30
N ASP A 14 13.37 12.03 -15.67
CA ASP A 14 14.68 12.67 -15.79
C ASP A 14 15.42 12.68 -14.44
N ASN A 15 14.71 12.96 -13.33
CA ASN A 15 15.29 12.89 -11.98
C ASN A 15 15.70 11.47 -11.58
N ALA A 16 14.90 10.44 -11.93
CA ALA A 16 15.24 9.05 -11.65
C ALA A 16 16.49 8.58 -12.42
N ILE A 17 16.67 9.07 -13.65
CA ILE A 17 17.88 8.81 -14.45
C ILE A 17 19.10 9.43 -13.79
N VAL A 18 19.01 10.70 -13.36
CA VAL A 18 20.10 11.40 -12.67
C VAL A 18 20.50 10.67 -11.38
N LEU A 19 19.52 10.25 -10.56
CA LEU A 19 19.79 9.50 -9.33
C LEU A 19 20.50 8.16 -9.60
N ARG A 20 20.18 7.50 -10.72
CA ARG A 20 20.80 6.24 -11.13
C ARG A 20 22.23 6.44 -11.62
N GLU A 21 22.50 7.48 -12.41
CA GLU A 21 23.87 7.82 -12.81
C GLU A 21 24.76 8.20 -11.63
N ILE A 22 24.19 8.89 -10.63
CA ILE A 22 24.86 9.20 -9.37
C ILE A 22 25.18 7.88 -8.65
N ALA A 23 24.22 6.97 -8.47
CA ALA A 23 24.48 5.68 -7.84
C ALA A 23 25.57 4.85 -8.56
N ASP A 24 25.59 4.86 -9.90
CA ASP A 24 26.61 4.15 -10.68
C ASP A 24 28.00 4.79 -10.52
N ARG A 25 28.07 6.13 -10.40
CA ARG A 25 29.32 6.83 -10.05
C ARG A 25 29.79 6.50 -8.63
N MET A 26 28.89 6.39 -7.65
CA MET A 26 29.24 5.93 -6.29
C MET A 26 29.91 4.57 -6.32
N LEU A 27 29.35 3.64 -7.08
CA LEU A 27 29.88 2.29 -7.21
C LEU A 27 31.28 2.31 -7.84
N SER A 28 31.48 3.17 -8.84
CA SER A 28 32.78 3.35 -9.53
C SER A 28 33.84 4.06 -8.66
N GLU A 29 33.45 5.07 -7.88
CA GLU A 29 34.34 5.86 -7.02
C GLU A 29 34.69 5.14 -5.71
N ALA A 30 33.75 4.43 -5.11
CA ALA A 30 34.02 3.53 -3.98
C ALA A 30 35.07 2.47 -4.34
N ASN A 31 35.04 1.99 -5.60
CA ASN A 31 36.05 1.07 -6.14
C ASN A 31 37.41 1.73 -6.43
N ARG A 32 37.53 3.06 -6.40
CA ARG A 32 38.75 3.84 -6.67
C ARG A 32 39.36 4.52 -5.43
N SER A 33 38.75 4.38 -4.25
CA SER A 33 38.83 5.39 -3.17
C SER A 33 40.21 5.99 -2.87
N ASN A 34 40.21 7.33 -2.95
CA ASN A 34 40.95 8.27 -2.13
C ASN A 34 39.89 9.18 -1.47
N ARG A 35 39.93 9.38 -0.14
CA ARG A 35 38.78 9.74 0.74
C ARG A 35 38.12 11.12 0.54
N THR A 36 38.64 11.99 -0.32
CA THR A 36 38.16 13.38 -0.49
C THR A 36 37.07 13.55 -1.55
N LEU A 37 37.07 12.73 -2.61
CA LEU A 37 36.01 12.74 -3.64
C LEU A 37 34.69 12.20 -3.07
N ASP A 38 34.78 11.20 -2.18
CA ASP A 38 33.62 10.63 -1.47
C ASP A 38 32.81 11.73 -0.75
N SER A 39 33.47 12.68 -0.07
CA SER A 39 32.76 13.70 0.72
C SER A 39 31.97 14.71 -0.12
N ILE A 40 32.47 15.13 -1.28
CA ILE A 40 31.77 16.07 -2.17
C ILE A 40 30.59 15.35 -2.83
N PHE A 41 30.80 14.10 -3.20
CA PHE A 41 29.79 13.25 -3.80
C PHE A 41 28.61 13.00 -2.85
N TYR A 42 28.87 12.61 -1.60
CA TYR A 42 27.81 12.38 -0.60
C TYR A 42 26.99 13.65 -0.33
N ALA A 43 27.61 14.82 -0.28
CA ALA A 43 26.91 16.08 -0.07
C ALA A 43 25.95 16.41 -1.22
N HIS A 44 26.35 16.12 -2.47
CA HIS A 44 25.50 16.31 -3.64
C HIS A 44 24.31 15.35 -3.62
N LEU A 45 24.54 14.06 -3.36
CA LEU A 45 23.49 13.04 -3.26
C LEU A 45 22.46 13.40 -2.18
N LEU A 46 22.91 13.78 -0.98
CA LEU A 46 22.02 14.19 0.11
C LEU A 46 21.13 15.36 -0.29
N THR A 47 21.68 16.34 -1.01
CA THR A 47 20.94 17.51 -1.49
C THR A 47 19.90 17.13 -2.54
N SER A 48 20.27 16.28 -3.51
CA SER A 48 19.34 15.79 -4.54
C SER A 48 18.21 14.92 -3.96
N CYS A 49 18.53 14.02 -3.03
CA CYS A 49 17.55 13.21 -2.34
C CYS A 49 16.60 14.08 -1.49
N ALA A 50 17.10 15.11 -0.82
CA ALA A 50 16.28 16.04 -0.06
C ALA A 50 15.27 16.79 -0.95
N GLY A 51 15.72 17.31 -2.10
CA GLY A 51 14.83 17.96 -3.07
C GLY A 51 13.73 17.03 -3.60
N PHE A 52 14.09 15.80 -3.95
CA PHE A 52 13.12 14.79 -4.40
C PHE A 52 12.08 14.45 -3.31
N LEU A 53 12.51 14.30 -2.06
CA LEU A 53 11.60 14.00 -0.95
C LEU A 53 10.62 15.15 -0.67
N ASP A 54 11.05 16.40 -0.83
CA ASP A 54 10.18 17.56 -0.67
C ASP A 54 9.11 17.64 -1.78
N ASP A 55 9.50 17.38 -3.03
CA ASP A 55 8.56 17.35 -4.15
C ASP A 55 7.58 16.19 -4.01
N PHE A 56 8.07 15.01 -3.63
CA PHE A 56 7.23 13.84 -3.35
C PHE A 56 6.24 14.10 -2.20
N ARG A 57 6.68 14.79 -1.14
CA ARG A 57 5.79 15.15 -0.01
C ARG A 57 4.68 16.11 -0.44
N LYS A 58 4.98 17.10 -1.28
CA LYS A 58 3.98 18.05 -1.81
C LYS A 58 2.94 17.32 -2.64
N GLU A 59 3.36 16.46 -3.56
CA GLU A 59 2.46 15.68 -4.40
C GLU A 59 1.58 14.72 -3.58
N ASN A 60 2.15 14.04 -2.58
CA ASN A 60 1.37 13.17 -1.70
C ASN A 60 0.28 13.94 -0.94
N THR A 61 0.59 15.18 -0.52
CA THR A 61 -0.37 16.06 0.15
C THR A 61 -1.51 16.47 -0.77
N GLU A 62 -1.21 16.81 -2.03
CA GLU A 62 -2.21 17.17 -3.03
C GLU A 62 -3.13 15.98 -3.37
N LEU A 63 -2.56 14.79 -3.57
CA LEU A 63 -3.32 13.57 -3.84
C LEU A 63 -4.25 13.20 -2.66
N ARG A 64 -3.78 13.37 -1.42
CA ARG A 64 -4.62 13.17 -0.23
C ARG A 64 -5.78 14.16 -0.20
N ALA A 65 -5.55 15.43 -0.52
CA ALA A 65 -6.61 16.43 -0.57
C ALA A 65 -7.67 16.10 -1.64
N GLN A 66 -7.23 15.65 -2.81
CA GLN A 66 -8.13 15.19 -3.88
C GLN A 66 -8.94 13.97 -3.44
N LEU A 67 -8.31 12.98 -2.80
CA LEU A 67 -8.99 11.79 -2.28
C LEU A 67 -10.08 12.16 -1.26
N VAL A 68 -9.78 13.06 -0.33
CA VAL A 68 -10.77 13.56 0.65
C VAL A 68 -11.93 14.27 -0.04
N ALA A 69 -11.66 15.08 -1.07
CA ALA A 69 -12.70 15.75 -1.84
C ALA A 69 -13.61 14.75 -2.58
N PHE A 70 -13.01 13.72 -3.20
CA PHE A 70 -13.77 12.64 -3.85
C PHE A 70 -14.61 11.84 -2.86
N GLN A 71 -14.08 11.52 -1.68
CA GLN A 71 -14.83 10.82 -0.63
C GLN A 71 -16.02 11.64 -0.13
N LYS A 72 -15.83 12.94 0.11
CA LYS A 72 -16.92 13.86 0.48
C LYS A 72 -17.99 13.96 -0.61
N ALA A 73 -17.58 13.97 -1.88
CA ALA A 73 -18.50 14.03 -3.01
C ALA A 73 -19.27 12.70 -3.22
N ALA A 74 -18.62 11.55 -2.96
CA ALA A 74 -19.20 10.22 -3.15
C ALA A 74 -20.13 9.80 -2.00
N ASN A 75 -19.97 10.36 -0.80
CA ASN A 75 -20.81 10.05 0.36
C ASN A 75 -20.98 11.28 1.28
N PRO A 76 -22.02 12.11 1.11
CA PRO A 76 -22.21 13.31 1.94
C PRO A 76 -22.49 13.01 3.42
N ALA A 77 -22.72 11.74 3.79
CA ALA A 77 -23.05 11.31 5.14
C ALA A 77 -21.84 10.87 6.00
N VAL A 78 -20.63 10.73 5.42
CA VAL A 78 -19.46 10.23 6.16
C VAL A 78 -18.28 11.17 6.00
N ALA A 79 -18.24 12.21 6.83
CA ALA A 79 -17.06 13.04 7.01
C ALA A 79 -16.03 12.24 7.81
N VAL A 80 -15.10 11.57 7.12
CA VAL A 80 -13.89 11.05 7.75
C VAL A 80 -12.93 12.22 7.94
N ASP A 81 -12.65 12.56 9.20
CA ASP A 81 -11.67 13.57 9.57
C ASP A 81 -10.24 13.06 9.28
N PRO A 82 -9.48 13.70 8.38
CA PRO A 82 -8.09 13.32 8.11
C PRO A 82 -7.12 13.69 9.25
N ALA A 83 -7.55 14.45 10.26
CA ALA A 83 -6.76 14.73 11.46
C ALA A 83 -6.82 13.59 12.50
N SER A 84 -7.75 12.65 12.34
CA SER A 84 -7.64 11.33 12.96
C SER A 84 -6.41 10.67 12.34
N GLY A 85 -5.29 10.71 13.05
CA GLY A 85 -4.07 10.01 12.66
C GLY A 85 -4.40 8.61 12.17
N LEU A 86 -3.63 8.12 11.19
CA LEU A 86 -3.82 6.81 10.57
C LEU A 86 -4.05 5.80 11.70
N ASP A 87 -5.30 5.40 11.89
CA ASP A 87 -5.66 4.42 12.91
C ASP A 87 -5.12 3.11 12.36
N THR A 88 -3.84 2.87 12.63
CA THR A 88 -3.00 1.78 12.12
C THR A 88 -3.51 0.42 12.59
N THR A 89 -4.57 0.42 13.38
CA THR A 89 -5.27 -0.74 13.92
C THR A 89 -6.39 -1.23 13.01
N ALA A 90 -6.94 -0.38 12.13
CA ALA A 90 -8.00 -0.79 11.20
C ALA A 90 -7.39 -1.27 9.87
N TRP A 91 -6.72 -2.43 9.88
CA TRP A 91 -6.46 -3.11 8.60
C TRP A 91 -7.82 -3.47 8.01
N TYR A 92 -8.18 -2.79 6.92
CA TYR A 92 -9.43 -2.99 6.21
C TYR A 92 -9.41 -4.39 5.58
N THR A 93 -9.86 -5.39 6.33
CA THR A 93 -10.04 -6.74 5.81
C THR A 93 -11.36 -6.78 5.03
N PRO A 94 -11.35 -7.19 3.76
CA PRO A 94 -12.58 -7.30 2.97
C PRO A 94 -13.50 -8.43 3.48
N PHE A 95 -13.02 -9.25 4.41
CA PHE A 95 -13.78 -10.32 5.07
C PHE A 95 -14.63 -9.75 6.21
N VAL A 96 -15.89 -9.44 5.90
CA VAL A 96 -16.91 -9.01 6.86
C VAL A 96 -17.74 -10.22 7.32
N ARG A 97 -18.19 -10.20 8.57
CA ARG A 97 -19.11 -11.23 9.09
C ARG A 97 -20.37 -11.32 8.21
N GLY A 98 -20.77 -12.53 7.85
CA GLY A 98 -21.89 -12.79 6.94
C GLY A 98 -21.49 -12.89 5.45
N ALA A 99 -20.29 -12.46 5.07
CA ALA A 99 -19.84 -12.58 3.68
C ALA A 99 -19.65 -14.04 3.25
N ARG A 100 -19.96 -14.32 1.99
CA ARG A 100 -19.75 -15.61 1.35
C ARG A 100 -18.31 -15.76 0.89
N VAL A 101 -17.72 -16.93 1.18
CA VAL A 101 -16.32 -17.22 0.85
C VAL A 101 -16.14 -18.65 0.35
N CYS A 102 -15.10 -18.87 -0.44
CA CYS A 102 -14.59 -20.21 -0.76
C CYS A 102 -13.11 -20.32 -0.42
N LEU A 103 -12.64 -21.57 -0.32
CA LEU A 103 -11.22 -21.85 -0.24
C LEU A 103 -10.57 -21.75 -1.62
N LYS A 104 -9.42 -21.07 -1.71
CA LYS A 104 -8.66 -20.95 -2.97
C LYS A 104 -8.29 -22.30 -3.58
N VAL A 105 -7.88 -23.24 -2.74
CA VAL A 105 -7.45 -24.58 -3.17
C VAL A 105 -8.65 -25.46 -3.54
N HIS A 106 -9.81 -25.21 -2.93
CA HIS A 106 -11.03 -25.98 -3.14
C HIS A 106 -12.24 -25.04 -3.29
N PRO A 107 -12.43 -24.43 -4.48
CA PRO A 107 -13.47 -23.40 -4.69
C PRO A 107 -14.91 -23.90 -4.47
N TYR A 108 -15.11 -25.21 -4.51
CA TYR A 108 -16.38 -25.87 -4.20
C TYR A 108 -16.69 -25.92 -2.70
N GLN A 109 -15.68 -25.78 -1.83
CA GLN A 109 -15.87 -25.65 -0.40
C GLN A 109 -16.21 -24.20 -0.06
N ARG A 110 -17.51 -23.93 -0.01
CA ARG A 110 -18.10 -22.62 0.24
C ARG A 110 -18.59 -22.51 1.68
N GLY A 111 -18.62 -21.29 2.18
CA GLY A 111 -19.08 -21.03 3.52
C GLY A 111 -19.36 -19.55 3.77
N THR A 112 -19.75 -19.28 5.02
CA THR A 112 -20.11 -17.95 5.49
C THR A 112 -19.21 -17.54 6.64
N ILE A 113 -18.75 -16.30 6.65
CA ILE A 113 -17.88 -15.80 7.71
C ILE A 113 -18.68 -15.60 9.00
N VAL A 114 -18.31 -16.30 10.07
CA VAL A 114 -18.96 -16.21 11.37
C VAL A 114 -18.26 -15.19 12.26
N ASN A 115 -16.93 -15.14 12.21
CA ASN A 115 -16.13 -14.24 13.04
C ASN A 115 -14.75 -13.98 12.41
N THR A 116 -14.09 -12.91 12.84
CA THR A 116 -12.72 -12.57 12.45
C THR A 116 -11.89 -12.29 13.70
N ARG A 117 -10.60 -12.64 13.65
CA ARG A 117 -9.64 -12.27 14.71
C ARG A 117 -8.27 -12.04 14.12
N PHE A 118 -7.51 -11.15 14.76
CA PHE A 118 -6.10 -10.98 14.48
C PHE A 118 -5.28 -11.77 15.51
N ASP A 119 -4.22 -12.44 15.04
CA ASP A 119 -3.26 -13.17 15.86
C ASP A 119 -1.86 -12.69 15.48
N ASP A 120 -1.09 -12.16 16.43
CA ASP A 120 0.23 -11.56 16.16
C ASP A 120 1.22 -12.53 15.50
N ARG A 121 1.07 -13.84 15.73
CA ARG A 121 1.95 -14.88 15.16
C ARG A 121 1.42 -15.42 13.83
N ARG A 122 0.10 -15.39 13.63
CA ARG A 122 -0.56 -16.10 12.52
C ARG A 122 -1.25 -15.17 11.51
N GLY A 123 -1.34 -13.88 11.81
CA GLY A 123 -2.06 -12.86 11.06
C GLY A 123 -3.58 -12.97 11.18
N TYR A 124 -4.30 -12.42 10.21
CA TYR A 124 -5.76 -12.46 10.15
C TYR A 124 -6.29 -13.89 9.97
N LEU A 125 -7.06 -14.34 10.96
CA LEU A 125 -7.79 -15.60 10.97
C LEU A 125 -9.29 -15.33 10.87
N ILE A 126 -9.94 -16.09 9.98
CA ILE A 126 -11.36 -15.96 9.64
C ILE A 126 -12.05 -17.27 10.03
N SER A 127 -13.06 -17.19 10.89
CA SER A 127 -13.91 -18.33 11.21
C SER A 127 -14.98 -18.46 10.15
N VAL A 128 -14.99 -19.58 9.44
CA VAL A 128 -15.91 -19.87 8.33
C VAL A 128 -16.77 -21.06 8.70
N ARG A 129 -18.09 -20.90 8.56
CA ARG A 129 -19.07 -21.99 8.58
C ARG A 129 -19.25 -22.50 7.16
N PHE A 130 -18.70 -23.67 6.88
CA PHE A 130 -18.84 -24.29 5.56
C PHE A 130 -20.24 -24.88 5.39
N GLU A 131 -20.71 -24.96 4.15
CA GLU A 131 -22.04 -25.50 3.82
C GLU A 131 -22.13 -27.02 3.97
N SER A 132 -21.00 -27.71 4.12
CA SER A 132 -20.97 -29.14 4.40
C SER A 132 -21.50 -29.42 5.81
N GLU A 133 -22.53 -30.28 5.90
CA GLU A 133 -23.18 -30.67 7.17
C GLU A 133 -22.22 -31.32 8.18
N PHE A 134 -21.05 -31.78 7.72
CA PHE A 134 -20.06 -32.51 8.53
C PHE A 134 -18.94 -31.63 9.08
N GLU A 135 -18.89 -30.35 8.73
CA GLU A 135 -17.78 -29.46 9.09
C GLU A 135 -18.24 -28.33 10.00
N SER A 136 -17.81 -28.39 11.26
CA SER A 136 -17.98 -27.29 12.22
C SER A 136 -17.27 -26.02 11.75
N ASP A 137 -17.57 -24.88 12.39
CA ASP A 137 -16.88 -23.61 12.15
C ASP A 137 -15.35 -23.79 12.23
N ARG A 138 -14.62 -23.44 11.16
CA ARG A 138 -13.15 -23.61 11.07
C ARG A 138 -12.45 -22.28 10.92
N TRP A 139 -11.33 -22.12 11.63
CA TRP A 139 -10.45 -20.95 11.49
C TRP A 139 -9.50 -21.13 10.31
N VAL A 140 -9.63 -20.26 9.33
CA VAL A 140 -8.85 -20.25 8.08
C VAL A 140 -8.06 -18.95 8.00
N LYS A 141 -6.83 -18.99 7.48
CA LYS A 141 -6.06 -17.77 7.20
C LYS A 141 -6.71 -17.00 6.07
N ALA A 142 -6.86 -15.68 6.22
CA ALA A 142 -7.48 -14.81 5.21
C ALA A 142 -6.90 -15.00 3.80
N LYS A 143 -5.58 -15.21 3.69
CA LYS A 143 -4.89 -15.43 2.41
C LYS A 143 -5.36 -16.67 1.62
N ASN A 144 -5.98 -17.63 2.28
CA ASN A 144 -6.47 -18.89 1.70
C ASN A 144 -7.95 -18.81 1.30
N LEU A 145 -8.61 -17.67 1.54
CA LEU A 145 -10.01 -17.44 1.21
C LEU A 145 -10.12 -16.46 0.05
N GLU A 146 -11.19 -16.63 -0.71
CA GLU A 146 -11.68 -15.69 -1.72
C GLU A 146 -13.13 -15.35 -1.40
N LEU A 147 -13.49 -14.07 -1.62
CA LEU A 147 -14.88 -13.62 -1.50
C LEU A 147 -15.66 -14.10 -2.71
N ILE A 148 -16.85 -14.62 -2.46
CA ILE A 148 -17.83 -14.92 -3.47
C ILE A 148 -18.82 -13.74 -3.48
N PRO A 149 -19.13 -13.15 -4.64
CA PRO A 149 -20.20 -12.16 -4.71
C PRO A 149 -21.51 -12.79 -4.25
N ASP A 150 -22.26 -12.05 -3.44
CA ASP A 150 -23.66 -12.38 -3.19
C ASP A 150 -24.42 -12.15 -4.53
N GLU A 151 -25.22 -13.14 -4.95
CA GLU A 151 -26.12 -13.01 -6.10
C GLU A 151 -27.13 -11.87 -5.92
#